data_AF-A0A661EB25-F1
#
_entry.id   AF-A0A661EB25-F1
#
_cell.length_a   1.000
_cell.length_b   1.000
_cell.length_c   1.000
_cell.angle_alpha   90.00
_cell.angle_beta   90.00
_cell.angle_gamma   90.00
#
_symmetry.space_group_name_H-M   'P 1'
#
loop_
_entity.id
_entity.type
_entity.pdbx_description
1 polymer ?
#
loop_
_entity_poly.entity_id
_entity_poly.type
_entity_poly.pdbx_seq_one_letter_code
_entity_poly.pdbx_strand_id
1 'polypeptide(L)' 'MKKHLLIALLLAFSSASMAVDYQGLSDSVDKEKAAGSVDQDKMGEAVAESDYEKGYDSVDKQQASDSVDTDKALKALSQ' A
#
# COMPACT_ATOMS: atom_id res chain seq x y z
N MET A 1 17.49 -15.66 42.57
CA MET A 1 17.66 -16.47 41.35
C MET A 1 16.36 -16.62 40.55
N LYS A 2 15.29 -17.21 41.13
CA LYS A 2 14.01 -17.45 40.41
C LYS A 2 13.37 -16.21 39.77
N LYS A 3 13.46 -15.04 40.41
CA LYS A 3 12.89 -13.77 39.91
C LYS A 3 13.63 -13.21 38.68
N HIS A 4 14.95 -13.41 38.61
CA HIS A 4 15.76 -12.98 37.48
C HIS A 4 15.63 -13.92 36.28
N LEU A 5 15.38 -15.22 36.53
CA LEU A 5 15.04 -16.20 35.50
C LEU A 5 13.74 -15.84 34.77
N LEU A 6 12.74 -15.35 35.52
CA LEU A 6 11.45 -14.95 34.95
C LEU A 6 11.55 -13.69 34.07
N ILE A 7 12.39 -12.72 34.48
CA ILE A 7 12.65 -11.49 33.70
C ILE A 7 13.45 -11.81 32.42
N ALA A 8 14.41 -12.73 32.48
CA ALA A 8 15.15 -13.18 31.31
C ALA A 8 14.26 -13.90 30.29
N LEU A 9 13.26 -14.67 30.75
CA LEU A 9 12.29 -15.35 29.89
C LEU A 9 11.35 -14.36 29.17
N LEU A 10 10.97 -13.25 29.83
CA LEU A 10 10.12 -12.21 29.26
C LEU A 10 10.85 -11.38 28.18
N LEU A 11 12.16 -11.16 28.31
CA LEU A 11 12.98 -10.45 27.31
C LEU A 11 13.26 -11.30 26.05
N ALA A 12 13.13 -12.63 26.16
CA ALA A 12 13.27 -13.54 25.03
C ALA A 12 12.07 -13.51 24.07
N PHE A 13 10.94 -12.94 24.47
CA PHE A 13 9.80 -12.61 23.60
C PHE A 13 10.03 -11.29 22.84
N SER A 14 11.27 -11.07 22.39
CA SER A 14 11.57 -9.94 21.50
C SER A 14 10.67 -10.04 20.28
N SER A 15 9.83 -9.02 20.16
CA SER A 15 8.81 -8.77 19.16
C SER A 15 9.16 -9.34 17.80
N ALA A 16 8.25 -10.12 17.22
CA ALA A 16 8.21 -10.37 15.79
C ALA A 16 8.16 -8.99 15.10
N SER A 17 9.29 -8.52 14.61
CA SER A 17 9.34 -7.33 13.77
C SER A 17 8.80 -7.75 12.41
N MET A 18 7.60 -7.30 12.07
CA MET A 18 7.11 -7.38 10.70
C MET A 18 7.92 -6.38 9.89
N ALA A 19 8.79 -6.86 9.01
CA ALA A 19 9.57 -6.01 8.13
C ALA A 19 8.76 -5.81 6.85
N VAL A 20 8.16 -4.63 6.68
CA VAL A 20 7.42 -4.33 5.45
C VAL A 20 8.40 -4.17 4.28
N ASP A 21 8.22 -4.98 3.25
CA ASP A 21 8.95 -4.84 1.99
C ASP A 21 8.32 -3.76 1.11
N TYR A 22 8.75 -2.51 1.31
CA TYR A 22 8.26 -1.38 0.52
C TYR A 22 8.59 -1.49 -0.97
N GLN A 23 9.68 -2.16 -1.34
CA GLN A 23 10.01 -2.39 -2.75
C GLN A 23 9.02 -3.37 -3.35
N GLY A 24 8.73 -4.47 -2.66
CA GLY A 24 7.72 -5.45 -3.04
C GLY A 24 6.32 -4.83 -3.21
N LEU A 25 5.94 -3.89 -2.34
CA LEU A 25 4.71 -3.09 -2.47
C LEU A 25 4.72 -2.19 -3.70
N SER A 26 5.83 -1.50 -3.98
CA SER A 26 5.93 -0.71 -5.21
C SER A 26 5.86 -1.59 -6.46
N ASP A 27 6.41 -2.80 -6.39
CA ASP A 27 6.45 -3.73 -7.50
C ASP A 27 5.14 -4.51 -7.67
N SER A 28 4.22 -4.46 -6.69
CA SER A 28 2.88 -5.05 -6.81
C SER A 28 1.90 -4.17 -7.57
N VAL A 29 2.32 -2.98 -8.01
CA VAL A 29 1.49 -2.06 -8.79
C VAL A 29 1.97 -2.07 -10.24
N ASP A 30 1.08 -2.44 -11.15
CA ASP A 30 1.24 -2.18 -12.58
C ASP A 30 1.04 -0.68 -12.84
N LYS A 31 2.15 0.02 -13.02
CA LYS A 31 2.16 1.49 -13.19
C LYS A 31 1.47 1.94 -14.48
N GLU A 32 1.53 1.12 -15.53
CA GLU A 32 0.90 1.47 -16.82
C GLU A 32 -0.62 1.37 -16.69
N LYS A 33 -1.11 0.28 -16.08
CA LYS A 33 -2.53 0.09 -15.82
C LYS A 33 -3.07 1.10 -14.81
N ALA A 34 -2.30 1.40 -13.76
CA ALA A 34 -2.65 2.42 -12.77
C ALA A 34 -2.74 3.81 -13.41
N ALA A 35 -1.78 4.19 -14.25
CA ALA A 35 -1.84 5.46 -14.97
C ALA A 35 -3.02 5.50 -15.95
N GLY A 36 -3.32 4.38 -16.61
CA GLY A 36 -4.46 4.23 -17.51
C GLY A 36 -5.83 4.28 -16.80
N SER A 37 -5.88 4.18 -15.46
CA SER A 37 -7.12 4.30 -14.70
C SER A 37 -7.58 5.75 -14.50
N VAL A 38 -6.79 6.73 -14.93
CA VAL A 38 -7.09 8.16 -14.77
C VAL A 38 -7.43 8.77 -16.13
N ASP A 39 -8.61 9.36 -16.25
CA ASP A 39 -8.95 10.27 -17.35
C ASP A 39 -8.16 11.58 -17.17
N GLN A 40 -7.10 11.74 -17.97
CA GLN A 40 -6.19 12.88 -17.84
C GLN A 40 -6.84 14.21 -18.20
N ASP A 41 -7.81 14.23 -19.12
CA ASP A 41 -8.50 15.45 -19.51
C ASP A 41 -9.39 15.92 -18.36
N LYS A 42 -10.20 14.99 -17.82
CA LYS A 42 -11.08 15.29 -16.68
C LYS A 42 -10.30 15.64 -15.41
N MET A 43 -9.17 14.98 -15.17
CA MET A 43 -8.27 15.32 -14.06
C MET A 43 -7.62 16.70 -14.28
N GLY A 44 -7.23 17.04 -15.51
CA GLY A 44 -6.68 18.35 -15.86
C GLY A 44 -7.67 19.48 -15.59
N GLU A 45 -8.94 19.29 -15.98
CA GLU A 45 -10.02 20.23 -15.65
C GLU A 45 -10.22 20.36 -14.13
N ALA A 46 -10.26 19.23 -13.42
CA ALA A 46 -10.41 19.20 -11.97
C ALA A 46 -9.33 20.02 -11.26
N VAL A 47 -8.07 19.91 -11.70
CA VAL A 47 -6.96 20.70 -11.16
C VAL A 47 -7.12 22.18 -11.47
N ALA A 48 -7.51 22.53 -12.71
CA ALA A 48 -7.71 23.92 -13.11
C ALA A 48 -8.83 24.61 -12.32
N GLU A 49 -9.88 23.86 -11.99
CA GLU A 49 -11.07 24.35 -11.26
C GLU A 49 -10.95 24.18 -9.74
N SER A 50 -9.91 23.49 -9.26
CA SER A 50 -9.80 23.04 -7.86
C SER A 50 -11.02 22.21 -7.41
N ASP A 51 -11.59 21.42 -8.33
CA ASP A 51 -12.75 20.57 -8.12
C ASP A 51 -12.32 19.15 -7.76
N TYR A 52 -12.34 18.84 -6.47
CA TYR A 52 -11.96 17.53 -5.95
C TYR A 52 -12.93 16.42 -6.33
N GLU A 53 -14.23 16.73 -6.52
CA GLU A 53 -15.23 15.73 -6.89
C GLU A 53 -15.01 15.31 -8.35
N LYS A 54 -14.79 16.28 -9.24
CA LYS A 54 -14.39 15.99 -10.63
C LYS A 54 -13.09 15.18 -10.69
N GLY A 55 -12.10 15.51 -9.85
CA GLY A 55 -10.85 14.77 -9.75
C GLY A 55 -11.06 13.33 -9.28
N TYR A 56 -11.92 13.12 -8.28
CA TYR A 56 -12.30 11.79 -7.83
C TYR A 56 -13.02 10.98 -8.92
N ASP A 57 -13.93 11.61 -9.65
CA ASP A 57 -14.69 10.99 -10.73
C ASP A 57 -13.88 10.80 -12.02
N SER A 58 -12.64 11.30 -12.08
CA SER A 58 -11.71 11.03 -13.19
C SER A 58 -11.01 9.68 -13.06
N VAL A 59 -11.16 8.99 -11.91
CA VAL A 59 -10.50 7.72 -11.64
C VAL A 59 -11.47 6.56 -11.85
N ASP A 60 -11.15 5.66 -12.78
CA ASP A 60 -11.77 4.34 -12.87
C ASP A 60 -11.25 3.46 -11.72
N LYS A 61 -12.10 3.28 -10.72
CA LYS A 61 -11.75 2.51 -9.50
C LYS A 61 -11.57 1.03 -9.76
N GLN A 62 -12.28 0.46 -10.75
CA GLN A 62 -12.11 -0.95 -11.10
C GLN A 62 -10.75 -1.14 -11.75
N GLN A 63 -10.42 -0.34 -12.75
CA GLN A 63 -9.12 -0.43 -13.42
C GLN A 63 -7.96 -0.11 -12.47
N ALA A 64 -8.12 0.88 -11.58
CA ALA A 64 -7.15 1.19 -10.53
C ALA A 64 -6.94 0.01 -9.57
N SER A 65 -8.03 -0.64 -9.12
CA SER A 65 -7.95 -1.83 -8.28
C SER A 65 -7.25 -2.98 -9.01
N ASP A 66 -7.59 -3.20 -10.28
CA ASP A 66 -7.01 -4.28 -11.08
C ASP A 66 -5.55 -4.03 -11.47
N SER A 67 -4.99 -2.86 -11.15
CA SER A 67 -3.57 -2.55 -11.30
C SER A 67 -2.72 -3.11 -10.15
N VAL A 68 -3.36 -3.63 -9.09
CA VAL A 68 -2.67 -4.14 -7.90
C VAL A 68 -2.67 -5.67 -7.91
N ASP A 69 -1.48 -6.27 -7.88
CA ASP A 69 -1.28 -7.68 -7.58
C ASP A 69 -1.39 -7.88 -6.06
N THR A 70 -2.58 -8.29 -5.60
CA THR A 70 -2.86 -8.47 -4.17
C THR A 70 -2.02 -9.58 -3.55
N ASP A 71 -1.68 -10.64 -4.29
CA ASP A 71 -0.87 -11.74 -3.76
C ASP A 71 0.57 -11.27 -3.50
N LYS A 72 1.12 -10.48 -4.42
CA LYS A 72 2.44 -9.87 -4.25
C LYS A 72 2.45 -8.82 -3.13
N ALA A 73 1.42 -7.99 -3.05
CA ALA A 73 1.28 -7.01 -1.98
C ALA A 73 1.19 -7.67 -0.60
N LEU A 74 0.40 -8.74 -0.46
CA LEU A 74 0.27 -9.47 0.80
C LEU A 74 1.60 -10.11 1.24
N LYS A 75 2.34 -10.72 0.30
CA LYS A 75 3.68 -11.25 0.59
C LYS A 75 4.63 -10.16 1.08
N ALA A 76 4.55 -8.95 0.52
CA ALA A 76 5.39 -7.83 0.92
C ALA A 76 5.03 -7.24 2.30
N LEU A 77 3.76 -7.32 2.70
CA LEU A 77 3.28 -6.88 4.02
C LEU A 77 3.58 -7.88 5.14
N SER A 78 3.76 -9.15 4.81
CA SER A 78 3.89 -10.24 5.79
C SER A 78 5.31 -10.80 5.91
N GLN A 79 6.35 -10.05 5.52
CA GLN A 79 7.74 -10.48 5.67
C GLN A 79 8.30 -10.25 7.08
#